data_AF-A0A950RWS6-F1
#
_entry.id   AF-A0A950RWS6-F1
#
_cell.length_a   1.000
_cell.length_b   1.000
_cell.length_c   1.000
_cell.angle_alpha   90.00
_cell.angle_beta   90.00
_cell.angle_gamma   90.00
#
_symmetry.space_group_name_H-M   'P 1'
#
loop_
_entity.id
_entity.type
_entity.pdbx_description
1 polymer ?
#
loop_
_entity_poly.entity_id
_entity_poly.type
_entity_poly.pdbx_seq_one_letter_code
_entity_poly.pdbx_strand_id
1 'polypeptide(L)'
;MTLPPSASEAERQAQVDAYLAGLVEGQAPDQAAQVLALVLSRAATRLSTLARAEAAARKGAAEWPAWAALQNAVRSAVLQCSTCR
;
A
#
# COMPACT_ATOMS: atom_id res chain seq x y z
N MET A 1 14.58 4.63 0.06
CA MET A 1 14.68 3.91 -1.22
C MET A 1 13.59 4.45 -2.13
N THR A 2 13.96 5.04 -3.27
CA THR A 2 13.01 5.70 -4.19
C THR A 2 12.99 4.91 -5.49
N LEU A 3 11.82 4.44 -5.93
CA LEU A 3 11.65 3.66 -7.16
C LEU A 3 11.93 4.51 -8.40
N PRO A 4 12.69 4.02 -9.40
CA PRO A 4 12.80 4.68 -10.69
C PRO A 4 11.45 4.60 -11.44
N PRO A 5 11.05 5.65 -12.17
CA PRO A 5 9.71 5.76 -12.78
C PRO A 5 9.40 4.70 -13.84
N SER A 6 10.42 3.99 -14.34
CA SER A 6 10.32 3.01 -15.45
C SER A 6 10.45 1.54 -15.03
N ALA A 7 10.52 1.22 -13.74
CA ALA A 7 10.59 -0.18 -13.31
C ALA A 7 9.35 -0.95 -13.79
N SER A 8 9.55 -2.17 -14.28
CA SER A 8 8.46 -3.10 -14.57
C SER A 8 7.68 -3.44 -13.29
N GLU A 9 6.45 -3.93 -13.44
CA GLU A 9 5.66 -4.39 -12.30
C GLU A 9 6.38 -5.49 -11.51
N ALA A 10 7.04 -6.42 -12.20
CA ALA A 10 7.82 -7.49 -11.58
C ALA A 10 8.99 -6.96 -10.73
N GLU A 11 9.73 -5.96 -11.22
CA GLU A 11 10.82 -5.33 -10.45
C GLU A 11 10.29 -4.58 -9.22
N ARG A 12 9.16 -3.87 -9.36
CA ARG A 12 8.48 -3.24 -8.22
C ARG A 12 8.06 -4.27 -7.18
N GLN A 13 7.50 -5.38 -7.61
CA GLN A 13 7.06 -6.46 -6.72
C GLN A 13 8.25 -7.09 -5.99
N ALA A 14 9.30 -7.48 -6.71
CA ALA A 14 10.50 -8.06 -6.12
C ALA A 14 11.16 -7.13 -5.09
N GLN A 15 11.16 -5.82 -5.35
CA GLN A 15 11.72 -4.84 -4.43
C GLN A 15 10.85 -4.64 -3.18
N VAL A 16 9.52 -4.69 -3.31
CA VAL A 16 8.61 -4.69 -2.15
C VAL A 16 8.79 -5.95 -1.32
N ASP A 17 8.89 -7.12 -1.97
CA ASP A 17 9.09 -8.39 -1.29
C ASP A 17 10.40 -8.41 -0.50
N ALA A 18 11.50 -7.93 -1.11
CA ALA A 18 12.78 -7.80 -0.43
C ALA A 18 12.71 -6.86 0.80
N TYR A 19 11.97 -5.75 0.69
CA TYR A 19 11.76 -4.84 1.81
C TYR A 19 10.95 -5.49 2.94
N LEU A 20 9.86 -6.21 2.61
CA LEU A 20 9.05 -6.91 3.60
C LEU A 20 9.83 -8.05 4.28
N ALA A 21 10.65 -8.79 3.53
CA ALA A 21 11.52 -9.83 4.08
C ALA A 21 12.52 -9.24 5.09
N GLY A 22 13.18 -8.13 4.73
CA GLY A 22 14.11 -7.45 5.63
C GLY A 22 13.47 -6.89 6.91
N LEU A 23 12.18 -6.54 6.88
CA LEU A 23 11.47 -6.05 8.07
C LEU A 23 11.23 -7.13 9.12
N VAL A 24 11.26 -8.42 8.76
CA VAL A 24 10.96 -9.54 9.67
C VAL A 24 12.13 -10.50 9.86
N GLU A 25 13.25 -10.26 9.17
CA GLU A 25 14.45 -11.09 9.26
C GLU A 25 14.94 -11.20 10.71
N GLY A 26 15.18 -12.43 11.16
CA GLY A 26 15.65 -12.73 12.52
C GLY A 26 14.61 -12.58 13.63
N GLN A 27 13.37 -12.20 13.33
CA GLN A 27 12.30 -12.10 14.32
C GLN A 27 11.64 -13.45 14.60
N ALA A 28 11.10 -13.61 15.81
CA ALA A 28 10.20 -14.71 16.11
C ALA A 28 8.89 -14.56 15.30
N PRO A 29 8.17 -15.67 14.99
CA PRO A 29 7.00 -15.62 14.13
C PRO A 29 5.88 -14.67 14.60
N ASP A 30 5.66 -14.58 15.91
CA ASP A 30 4.68 -13.69 16.54
C ASP A 30 5.05 -12.20 16.37
N GLN A 31 6.33 -11.87 16.53
CA GLN A 31 6.84 -10.51 16.32
C GLN A 31 6.77 -10.12 14.85
N ALA A 32 7.18 -11.01 13.94
CA ALA A 32 7.08 -10.81 12.51
C ALA A 32 5.63 -10.54 12.07
N ALA A 33 4.67 -11.31 12.59
CA ALA A 33 3.25 -11.10 12.31
C ALA A 33 2.76 -9.72 12.77
N GLN A 34 3.16 -9.27 13.97
CA GLN A 34 2.81 -7.94 14.48
C GLN A 34 3.42 -6.82 13.61
N VAL A 35 4.68 -6.95 13.21
CA VAL A 35 5.35 -5.98 12.33
C VAL A 35 4.63 -5.90 10.98
N LEU A 36 4.30 -7.03 10.36
CA LEU A 36 3.60 -7.04 9.07
C LEU A 36 2.17 -6.50 9.18
N ALA A 37 1.45 -6.78 10.27
CA ALA A 37 0.14 -6.19 10.53
C ALA A 37 0.21 -4.66 10.65
N LEU A 38 1.22 -4.13 11.34
CA LEU A 38 1.47 -2.69 11.43
C LEU A 38 1.78 -2.09 10.06
N VAL A 39 2.66 -2.73 9.27
CA VAL A 39 2.99 -2.29 7.91
C VAL A 39 1.73 -2.24 7.04
N LEU A 40 0.92 -3.30 7.06
CA LEU A 40 -0.31 -3.39 6.29
C LEU A 40 -1.28 -2.24 6.63
N SER A 41 -1.53 -2.00 7.92
CA SER A 41 -2.42 -0.92 8.39
C SER A 41 -1.92 0.47 7.96
N ARG A 42 -0.61 0.71 8.10
CA ARG A 42 0.02 1.99 7.75
C ARG A 42 0.05 2.22 6.24
N ALA A 43 0.36 1.20 5.45
CA ALA A 43 0.36 1.25 4.00
C ALA A 43 -1.04 1.52 3.44
N ALA A 44 -2.07 0.82 3.92
CA ALA A 44 -3.44 1.04 3.50
C ALA A 44 -3.91 2.48 3.79
N THR A 45 -3.56 3.02 4.98
CA THR A 45 -3.88 4.41 5.34
C THR A 45 -3.18 5.42 4.43
N ARG A 46 -1.90 5.19 4.12
CA ARG A 46 -1.11 6.04 3.22
C ARG A 46 -1.69 6.03 1.81
N LEU A 47 -2.03 4.85 1.28
CA LEU A 47 -2.67 4.69 -0.02
C LEU A 47 -4.04 5.36 -0.06
N SER A 48 -4.83 5.26 1.01
CA SER A 48 -6.14 5.93 1.10
C SER A 48 -6.02 7.45 1.00
N THR A 49 -5.03 8.02 1.68
CA THR A 49 -4.76 9.47 1.63
C THR A 49 -4.34 9.89 0.21
N LEU A 50 -3.44 9.14 -0.42
CA LEU A 50 -2.98 9.41 -1.79
C LEU A 50 -4.13 9.31 -2.79
N ALA A 51 -4.87 8.20 -2.79
CA ALA A 51 -5.96 7.96 -3.72
C ALA A 51 -7.05 9.04 -3.61
N ARG A 52 -7.39 9.45 -2.39
CA ARG A 52 -8.36 10.54 -2.17
C ARG A 52 -7.86 11.88 -2.71
N ALA A 53 -6.61 12.23 -2.45
CA ALA A 53 -6.03 13.49 -2.93
C ALA A 53 -6.01 13.52 -4.47
N GLU A 54 -5.56 12.44 -5.10
CA GLU A 54 -5.44 12.34 -6.55
C GLU A 54 -6.81 12.30 -7.24
N ALA A 55 -7.79 11.59 -6.68
CA ALA A 55 -9.18 11.57 -7.18
C ALA A 55 -9.86 12.94 -7.08
N ALA A 56 -9.59 13.70 -6.01
CA ALA A 56 -10.10 15.06 -5.86
C ALA A 56 -9.46 16.00 -6.88
N ALA A 57 -8.13 15.95 -7.04
CA ALA A 57 -7.36 16.81 -7.93
C ALA A 57 -7.68 16.57 -9.42
N ARG A 58 -8.02 15.33 -9.80
CA ARG A 58 -8.25 14.94 -11.20
C ARG A 58 -9.71 14.92 -11.60
N LYS A 59 -10.64 15.39 -10.78
CA LYS A 59 -12.08 15.34 -11.08
C LYS A 59 -12.39 15.94 -12.46
N GLY A 60 -12.98 15.13 -13.35
CA GLY A 60 -13.30 15.51 -14.72
C GLY A 60 -12.21 15.22 -15.77
N ALA A 61 -11.01 14.81 -15.35
CA ALA A 61 -9.96 14.33 -16.26
C ALA A 61 -10.19 12.88 -16.67
N ALA A 62 -9.57 12.47 -17.79
CA ALA A 62 -9.69 11.10 -18.33
C ALA A 62 -9.24 10.01 -17.34
N GLU A 63 -8.22 10.29 -16.51
CA GLU A 63 -7.71 9.35 -15.50
C GLU A 63 -8.55 9.28 -14.21
N TRP A 64 -9.50 10.20 -14.03
CA TRP A 64 -10.29 10.28 -12.80
C TRP A 64 -10.97 8.97 -12.40
N PRO A 65 -11.61 8.20 -13.32
CA PRO A 65 -12.28 6.96 -12.94
C PRO A 65 -11.34 5.94 -12.28
N ALA A 66 -10.08 5.86 -12.70
CA ALA A 66 -9.09 4.96 -12.11
C ALA A 66 -8.78 5.34 -10.66
N TRP A 67 -8.58 6.64 -10.39
CA TRP A 67 -8.35 7.15 -9.04
C TRP A 67 -9.59 7.02 -8.14
N ALA A 68 -10.78 7.25 -8.67
CA ALA A 68 -12.04 7.04 -7.94
C ALA A 68 -12.23 5.57 -7.57
N ALA A 69 -11.96 4.65 -8.49
CA ALA A 69 -12.00 3.21 -8.24
C ALA A 69 -10.99 2.79 -7.16
N LEU A 70 -9.75 3.29 -7.25
CA LEU A 70 -8.72 3.03 -6.23
C LEU A 70 -9.13 3.56 -4.86
N GLN A 71 -9.68 4.78 -4.78
CA GLN A 71 -10.17 5.37 -3.53
C GLN A 71 -11.27 4.49 -2.89
N ASN A 72 -12.17 3.94 -3.70
CA ASN A 72 -13.23 3.05 -3.21
C ASN A 72 -12.66 1.71 -2.72
N ALA A 73 -11.74 1.10 -3.47
CA ALA A 73 -11.11 -0.16 -3.09
C ALA A 73 -10.31 -0.04 -1.78
N VAL A 74 -9.50 1.01 -1.65
CA VAL A 74 -8.66 1.21 -0.47
C VAL A 74 -9.47 1.53 0.79
N ARG A 75 -10.68 2.11 0.66
CA ARG A 75 -11.58 2.33 1.80
C ARG A 75 -11.95 1.02 2.50
N SER A 76 -12.27 -0.01 1.73
CA SER A 76 -12.56 -1.34 2.27
C SER A 76 -11.31 -2.00 2.85
N ALA A 77 -10.17 -1.84 2.15
CA ALA A 77 -8.89 -2.37 2.62
C ALA A 77 -8.48 -1.79 3.99
N VAL A 78 -8.62 -0.48 4.21
CA VAL A 78 -8.32 0.15 5.51
C VAL A 78 -9.09 -0.51 6.64
N LEU A 79 -10.39 -0.78 6.45
CA LEU A 79 -11.23 -1.43 7.46
C LEU A 79 -10.74 -2.85 7.78
N GLN A 80 -10.47 -3.66 6.76
CA GLN A 80 -9.98 -5.03 6.93
C GLN A 80 -8.58 -5.07 7.54
N CYS A 81 -7.66 -4.23 7.08
CA CYS A 81 -6.31 -4.14 7.63
C CYS A 81 -6.30 -3.68 9.09
N SER A 82 -7.35 -2.96 9.51
CA SER A 82 -7.54 -2.55 10.89
C SER A 82 -7.87 -3.72 11.83
N THR A 83 -8.25 -4.89 11.32
CA THR A 83 -8.52 -6.06 12.17
C THR A 83 -7.33 -7.00 12.31
N CYS A 84 -6.21 -6.71 11.65
CA CYS A 84 -4.99 -7.53 11.69
C CYS A 84 -4.12 -7.31 12.94
N ARG A 85 -4.55 -6.43 13.85
CA ARG A 85 -3.84 -6.03 15.06
C ARG A 85 -4.31 -6.82 16.28
#